data_AF-A0A1I5BYM4-F1
#
_entry.id   AF-A0A1I5BYM4-F1
#
_cell.length_a   1.000
_cell.length_b   1.000
_cell.length_c   1.000
_cell.angle_alpha   90.00
_cell.angle_beta   90.00
_cell.angle_gamma   90.00
#
_symmetry.space_group_name_H-M   'P 1'
#
loop_
_entity.id
_entity.type
_entity.pdbx_description
1 polymer ?
#
loop_
_entity_poly.entity_id
_entity_poly.type
_entity_poly.pdbx_seq_one_letter_code
_entity_poly.pdbx_strand_id
1 'polypeptide(L)'
;MFNAMTKILERPALYKNTEVAFWNDEYISKQMLKAHLDPEFEGASRKLKFIEKSVAWIKEIVPPSSYPLLLDIGCGPGIYAERFTGIGYQVTGIDFSIRSIDYGQNSAIKQGLDTIPSEE
;
A
#
# COMPACT_ATOMS: atom_id res chain seq x y z
N MET A 1 15.80 22.11 -28.61
CA MET A 1 15.52 20.74 -28.12
C MET A 1 16.54 20.30 -27.08
N PHE A 2 17.85 20.29 -27.40
CA PHE A 2 18.91 19.93 -26.46
C PHE A 2 18.86 20.71 -25.13
N ASN A 3 18.85 22.04 -25.16
CA ASN A 3 18.83 22.88 -23.95
C ASN A 3 17.58 22.66 -23.06
N ALA A 4 16.44 22.28 -23.64
CA ALA A 4 15.23 21.99 -22.88
C ALA A 4 15.35 20.64 -22.15
N MET A 5 15.98 19.65 -22.77
CA MET A 5 16.29 18.37 -22.11
C MET A 5 17.29 18.54 -20.99
N THR A 6 18.32 19.36 -21.17
CA THR A 6 19.34 19.61 -20.13
C THR A 6 18.72 20.14 -18.85
N LYS A 7 17.75 21.06 -18.98
CA LYS A 7 17.04 21.68 -17.85
C LYS A 7 16.14 20.69 -17.08
N ILE A 8 15.57 19.69 -17.76
CA ILE A 8 14.71 18.65 -17.13
C ILE A 8 15.56 17.61 -16.40
N LEU A 9 16.82 17.41 -16.83
CA LEU A 9 17.77 16.48 -16.24
C LEU A 9 18.57 17.08 -15.07
N GLU A 10 18.36 18.35 -14.75
CA GLU A 10 18.99 18.98 -13.59
C GLU A 10 18.57 18.28 -12.31
N ARG A 11 19.55 17.99 -11.44
CA ARG A 11 19.29 17.35 -10.16
C ARG A 11 18.43 18.29 -9.31
N PRO A 12 17.27 17.82 -8.78
CA PRO A 12 16.46 18.65 -7.90
C PRO A 12 17.23 18.96 -6.61
N ALA A 13 16.91 20.12 -6.01
CA ALA A 13 17.37 20.45 -4.67
C ALA A 13 16.93 19.37 -3.67
N LEU A 14 17.69 19.20 -2.60
CA LEU A 14 17.35 18.26 -1.53
C LEU A 14 15.95 18.60 -0.97
N TYR A 15 15.12 17.57 -0.85
CA TYR A 15 13.73 17.68 -0.37
C TYR A 15 12.82 18.56 -1.24
N LYS A 16 13.17 18.82 -2.49
CA LYS A 16 12.23 19.46 -3.42
C LYS A 16 11.01 18.56 -3.59
N ASN A 17 9.84 19.07 -3.22
CA ASN A 17 8.58 18.37 -3.43
C ASN A 17 8.32 18.13 -4.92
N THR A 18 7.74 16.98 -5.22
CA THR A 18 7.20 16.69 -6.55
C THR A 18 5.93 17.52 -6.75
N GLU A 19 5.83 18.24 -7.88
CA GLU A 19 4.65 19.05 -8.20
C GLU A 19 3.44 18.19 -8.62
N VAL A 20 3.70 16.94 -9.02
CA VAL A 20 2.71 15.97 -9.48
C VAL A 20 2.40 14.98 -8.36
N ALA A 21 1.10 14.75 -8.12
CA ALA A 21 0.61 13.70 -7.23
C ALA A 21 0.85 12.32 -7.87
N PHE A 22 2.11 11.86 -7.88
CA PHE A 22 2.58 10.68 -8.60
C PHE A 22 1.72 9.42 -8.33
N TRP A 23 1.36 9.18 -7.07
CA TRP A 23 0.56 8.02 -6.67
C TRP A 23 -0.92 8.11 -7.09
N ASN A 24 -1.40 9.30 -7.44
CA ASN A 24 -2.76 9.56 -7.91
C ASN A 24 -2.82 9.90 -9.40
N ASP A 25 -1.69 9.89 -10.11
CA ASP A 25 -1.69 9.99 -11.58
C ASP A 25 -2.54 8.86 -12.18
N GLU A 26 -3.37 9.19 -13.16
CA GLU A 26 -4.40 8.27 -13.67
C GLU A 26 -3.80 6.98 -14.24
N TYR A 27 -2.73 7.09 -15.01
CA TYR A 27 -2.08 5.94 -15.63
C TYR A 27 -1.25 5.17 -14.61
N ILE A 28 -0.42 5.87 -13.85
CA ILE A 28 0.51 5.24 -12.89
C ILE A 28 -0.27 4.52 -11.79
N SER A 29 -1.25 5.18 -11.15
CA SER A 29 -2.06 4.56 -10.09
C SER A 29 -2.77 3.29 -10.56
N LYS A 30 -3.25 3.26 -11.80
CA LYS A 30 -3.90 2.09 -12.39
C LYS A 30 -2.93 0.93 -12.62
N GLN A 31 -1.71 1.22 -13.11
CA GLN A 31 -0.69 0.18 -13.28
C GLN A 31 -0.16 -0.32 -11.94
N MET A 32 0.01 0.58 -10.96
CA MET A 32 0.41 0.22 -9.60
C MET A 32 -0.62 -0.71 -8.94
N LEU A 33 -1.92 -0.38 -9.00
CA LEU A 33 -2.96 -1.26 -8.49
C LEU A 33 -2.93 -2.62 -9.20
N LYS A 34 -2.81 -2.65 -10.53
CA LYS A 34 -2.70 -3.91 -11.27
C LYS A 34 -1.51 -4.74 -10.80
N ALA A 35 -0.36 -4.11 -10.56
CA ALA A 35 0.85 -4.79 -10.07
C ALA A 35 0.71 -5.31 -8.64
N HIS A 36 0.00 -4.60 -7.75
CA HIS A 36 -0.29 -5.10 -6.41
C HIS A 36 -1.17 -6.35 -6.42
N LEU A 37 -2.17 -6.38 -7.31
CA LEU A 37 -3.17 -7.45 -7.36
C LEU A 37 -2.70 -8.72 -8.09
N ASP A 38 -1.52 -8.68 -8.72
CA ASP A 38 -0.90 -9.86 -9.32
C ASP A 38 -0.09 -10.62 -8.25
N PRO A 39 -0.55 -11.80 -7.80
CA PRO A 39 0.07 -12.51 -6.69
C PRO A 39 1.47 -13.06 -7.01
N GLU A 40 1.85 -13.12 -8.29
CA GLU A 40 3.11 -13.69 -8.76
C GLU A 40 4.11 -12.64 -9.27
N PHE A 41 3.70 -11.37 -9.29
CA PHE A 41 4.51 -10.26 -9.77
C PHE A 41 4.95 -9.34 -8.63
N GLU A 42 6.24 -9.04 -8.54
CA GLU A 42 6.82 -8.19 -7.48
C GLU A 42 7.07 -6.75 -7.94
N GLY A 43 6.11 -6.17 -8.67
CA GLY A 43 6.22 -4.79 -9.16
C GLY A 43 5.71 -3.72 -8.19
N ALA A 44 4.90 -4.10 -7.20
CA ALA A 44 4.32 -3.18 -6.22
C ALA A 44 4.18 -3.81 -4.83
N SER A 45 3.56 -5.00 -4.75
CA SER A 45 3.59 -5.86 -3.57
C SER A 45 4.60 -6.99 -3.75
N ARG A 46 5.01 -7.63 -2.64
CA ARG A 46 5.70 -8.92 -2.71
C ARG A 46 4.74 -10.02 -3.16
N LYS A 47 5.28 -11.15 -3.61
CA LYS A 47 4.44 -12.30 -3.98
C LYS A 47 3.56 -12.73 -2.81
N LEU A 48 2.35 -13.19 -3.10
CA LEU A 48 1.38 -13.57 -2.09
C LEU A 48 1.95 -14.58 -1.07
N LYS A 49 2.67 -15.59 -1.55
CA LYS A 49 3.32 -16.60 -0.68
C LYS A 49 4.32 -16.00 0.31
N PHE A 50 4.99 -14.91 -0.06
CA PHE A 50 5.90 -14.20 0.86
C PHE A 50 5.08 -13.42 1.90
N ILE A 51 4.04 -12.70 1.45
CA ILE A 51 3.13 -11.94 2.33
C ILE A 51 2.54 -12.84 3.42
N GLU A 52 1.98 -13.99 3.05
CA GLU A 52 1.37 -14.92 3.99
C GLU A 52 2.37 -15.44 5.03
N LYS A 53 3.60 -15.73 4.61
CA LYS A 53 4.69 -16.11 5.53
C LYS A 53 5.05 -14.97 6.47
N SER A 54 5.13 -13.74 5.98
CA SER A 54 5.41 -12.57 6.82
C SER A 54 4.31 -12.35 7.86
N VAL A 55 3.04 -12.44 7.46
CA VAL A 55 1.89 -12.30 8.37
C VAL A 55 1.93 -13.37 9.45
N ALA A 56 2.15 -14.64 9.08
CA ALA A 56 2.25 -15.74 10.03
C ALA A 56 3.41 -15.56 11.02
N TRP A 57 4.58 -15.15 10.53
CA TRP A 57 5.75 -14.90 11.36
C TRP A 57 5.53 -13.72 12.32
N ILE A 58 4.99 -12.59 11.85
CA ILE A 58 4.71 -11.42 12.69
C ILE A 58 3.70 -11.76 13.78
N LYS A 59 2.66 -12.56 13.47
CA LYS A 59 1.71 -13.07 14.46
C LYS A 59 2.39 -13.84 15.59
N GLU A 60 3.38 -14.67 15.26
CA GLU A 60 4.09 -15.50 16.23
C GLU A 60 4.89 -14.65 17.23
N ILE A 61 5.57 -13.61 16.73
CA ILE A 61 6.45 -12.77 17.57
C ILE A 61 5.72 -11.62 18.26
N VAL A 62 4.60 -11.14 17.69
CA VAL A 62 3.85 -9.97 18.18
C VAL A 62 2.36 -10.30 18.19
N PRO A 63 1.87 -11.23 19.04
CA PRO A 63 0.52 -11.77 18.93
C PRO A 63 -0.57 -10.71 19.19
N PRO A 64 -1.70 -10.75 18.46
CA PRO A 64 -2.77 -9.75 18.59
C PRO A 64 -3.46 -9.76 19.96
N SER A 65 -3.37 -10.87 20.71
CA SER A 65 -3.86 -10.94 22.09
C SER A 65 -3.14 -9.98 23.03
N SER A 66 -1.89 -9.64 22.72
CA SER A 66 -1.05 -8.74 23.51
C SER A 66 -0.82 -7.40 22.81
N TYR A 67 -0.82 -7.41 21.48
CA TYR A 67 -0.54 -6.25 20.62
C TYR A 67 -1.63 -6.12 19.55
N PRO A 68 -2.85 -5.73 19.93
CA PRO A 68 -4.01 -5.79 19.03
C PRO A 68 -3.97 -4.74 17.92
N LEU A 69 -3.32 -3.59 18.14
CA LEU A 69 -3.31 -2.47 17.21
C LEU A 69 -2.13 -2.57 16.23
N LEU A 70 -2.40 -2.48 14.93
CA LEU A 70 -1.40 -2.52 13.87
C LEU A 70 -1.58 -1.34 12.91
N LEU A 71 -0.50 -0.61 12.65
CA LEU A 71 -0.45 0.44 11.64
C LEU A 71 0.32 -0.06 10.40
N ASP A 72 -0.35 -0.07 9.25
CA ASP A 72 0.20 -0.47 7.95
C ASP A 72 0.49 0.77 7.09
N ILE A 73 1.77 1.14 6.97
CA ILE A 73 2.22 2.36 6.28
C ILE A 73 2.59 2.02 4.84
N GLY A 74 1.94 2.69 3.88
CA GLY A 74 2.02 2.31 2.47
C GLY A 74 1.23 1.03 2.22
N CYS A 75 0.01 0.95 2.77
CA CYS A 75 -0.78 -0.27 2.77
C CYS A 75 -1.23 -0.71 1.37
N GLY A 76 -1.09 0.17 0.36
CA GLY A 76 -1.58 -0.05 -0.98
C GLY A 76 -3.06 -0.48 -0.96
N PRO A 77 -3.45 -1.52 -1.72
CA PRO A 77 -4.83 -2.01 -1.74
C PRO A 77 -5.23 -2.85 -0.51
N GLY A 78 -4.47 -2.81 0.59
CA GLY A 78 -4.84 -3.45 1.85
C GLY A 78 -4.53 -4.95 1.94
N ILE A 79 -3.66 -5.49 1.08
CA ILE A 79 -3.35 -6.94 1.03
C ILE A 79 -2.83 -7.46 2.38
N TYR A 80 -1.97 -6.69 3.05
CA TYR A 80 -1.50 -7.01 4.39
C TYR A 80 -2.57 -6.74 5.45
N ALA A 81 -3.20 -5.56 5.39
CA ALA A 81 -4.24 -5.15 6.33
C ALA A 81 -5.39 -6.17 6.45
N GLU A 82 -5.90 -6.69 5.33
CA GLU A 82 -6.96 -7.72 5.34
C GLU A 82 -6.51 -9.01 6.03
N ARG A 83 -5.28 -9.46 5.74
CA ARG A 83 -4.72 -10.69 6.32
C ARG A 83 -4.49 -10.55 7.82
N PHE A 84 -3.97 -9.41 8.27
CA PHE A 84 -3.79 -9.12 9.69
C PHE A 84 -5.14 -9.00 10.41
N THR A 85 -6.12 -8.33 9.81
CA THR A 85 -7.47 -8.24 10.37
C THR A 85 -8.09 -9.62 10.54
N GLY A 86 -7.97 -10.48 9.52
CA GLY A 86 -8.47 -11.86 9.56
C GLY A 86 -7.84 -12.77 10.63
N ILE A 87 -6.70 -12.38 11.21
CA ILE A 87 -6.05 -13.13 12.30
C ILE A 87 -6.13 -12.43 13.66
N GLY A 88 -6.95 -11.38 13.77
CA GLY A 88 -7.34 -10.77 15.06
C GLY A 88 -6.69 -9.41 15.39
N TYR A 89 -5.95 -8.80 14.47
CA TYR A 89 -5.48 -7.42 14.66
C TYR A 89 -6.59 -6.41 14.31
N GLN A 90 -6.54 -5.25 14.96
CA GLN A 90 -7.24 -4.04 14.55
C GLN A 90 -6.27 -3.21 13.72
N VAL A 91 -6.51 -3.16 12.42
CA VAL A 91 -5.56 -2.56 11.47
C VAL A 91 -6.03 -1.17 11.03
N THR A 92 -5.12 -0.21 11.12
CA THR A 92 -5.22 1.08 10.42
C THR A 92 -4.24 1.07 9.25
N GLY A 93 -4.74 1.22 8.04
CA GLY A 93 -3.93 1.33 6.82
C GLY A 93 -3.88 2.76 6.32
N ILE A 94 -2.68 3.22 5.93
CA ILE A 94 -2.47 4.53 5.29
C ILE A 94 -1.70 4.38 3.98
N ASP A 95 -2.13 5.10 2.95
CA ASP A 95 -1.47 5.15 1.65
C ASP A 95 -1.85 6.45 0.93
N PHE A 96 -0.95 6.99 0.11
CA PHE A 96 -1.22 8.19 -0.69
C PHE A 96 -2.07 7.92 -1.94
N SER A 97 -2.13 6.67 -2.41
CA SER A 97 -2.90 6.28 -3.58
C SER A 97 -4.37 6.13 -3.21
N ILE A 98 -5.18 7.14 -3.57
CA ILE A 98 -6.64 7.13 -3.38
C ILE A 98 -7.24 5.89 -4.05
N ARG A 99 -6.78 5.57 -5.27
CA ARG A 99 -7.24 4.37 -5.99
C ARG A 99 -6.98 3.08 -5.21
N SER A 100 -5.83 2.98 -4.54
CA SER A 100 -5.49 1.80 -3.75
C SER A 100 -6.36 1.73 -2.49
N ILE A 101 -6.54 2.86 -1.80
CA ILE A 101 -7.42 2.97 -0.62
C ILE A 101 -8.86 2.60 -0.98
N ASP A 102 -9.41 3.16 -2.06
CA ASP A 102 -10.76 2.86 -2.56
C ASP A 102 -10.92 1.36 -2.85
N TYR A 103 -9.92 0.75 -3.50
CA TYR A 103 -9.95 -0.69 -3.76
C TYR A 103 -9.96 -1.49 -2.45
N GLY A 104 -9.06 -1.16 -1.52
CA GLY A 104 -8.91 -1.86 -0.24
C GLY A 104 -10.17 -1.75 0.62
N GLN A 105 -10.78 -0.56 0.70
CA GLN A 105 -12.06 -0.35 1.37
C GLN A 105 -13.17 -1.24 0.79
N ASN A 106 -13.33 -1.21 -0.54
CA ASN A 106 -14.34 -2.02 -1.22
C ASN A 106 -14.09 -3.52 -1.03
N SER A 107 -12.83 -3.94 -1.00
CA SER A 107 -12.44 -5.33 -0.76
C SER A 107 -12.75 -5.77 0.67
N ALA A 108 -12.41 -4.94 1.67
CA ALA A 108 -12.73 -5.18 3.08
C ALA A 108 -14.24 -5.29 3.31
N ILE A 109 -15.04 -4.38 2.74
CA ILE A 109 -16.51 -4.41 2.82
C ILE A 109 -17.05 -5.73 2.24
N LYS A 110 -16.56 -6.17 1.08
CA LYS A 110 -16.98 -7.43 0.45
C LYS A 110 -16.64 -8.66 1.31
N GLN A 111 -15.57 -8.59 2.10
CA GLN A 111 -15.13 -9.65 2.99
C GLN A 111 -15.74 -9.55 4.40
N GLY A 112 -16.52 -8.49 4.69
CA GLY A 112 -17.08 -8.24 6.01
C GLY A 112 -16.02 -7.90 7.06
N LEU A 113 -14.89 -7.33 6.64
CA LEU A 113 -13.81 -6.90 7.52
C LEU A 113 -14.07 -5.46 7.98
N ASP A 114 -13.98 -5.22 9.27
CA ASP A 114 -14.01 -3.88 9.87
C ASP A 114 -12.59 -3.31 9.88
N THR A 115 -12.16 -2.75 8.74
CA THR A 115 -10.89 -2.02 8.64
C THR A 115 -11.16 -0.53 8.81
N ILE A 116 -10.28 0.19 9.50
CA ILE A 116 -10.36 1.67 9.64
C ILE A 116 -9.29 2.27 8.72
N PRO A 117 -9.62 2.68 7.49
CA PRO A 117 -8.75 3.50 6.67
C PRO A 117 -8.86 4.96 7.13
N SER A 118 -7.72 5.63 7.29
CA SER A 118 -7.66 7.08 7.49
C SER A 118 -7.00 7.73 6.27
N GLU A 119 -7.72 8.64 5.62
CA GLU A 119 -7.12 9.61 4.70
C GLU A 119 -6.33 10.65 5.52
N GLU A 120 -5.17 11.06 5.01
CA GLU A 120 -4.61 12.40 5.25
C GLU A 120 -4.72 13.23 3.97
#